data_AF-A0A6A6L138-F1
#
_entry.id   AF-A0A6A6L138-F1
#
_cell.length_a   1.000
_cell.length_b   1.000
_cell.length_c   1.000
_cell.angle_alpha   90.00
_cell.angle_beta   90.00
_cell.angle_gamma   90.00
#
_symmetry.space_group_name_H-M   'P 1'
#
loop_
_entity.id
_entity.type
_entity.pdbx_description
1 polymer ?
#
loop_
_entity_poly.entity_id
_entity_poly.type
_entity_poly.pdbx_seq_one_letter_code
_entity_poly.pdbx_strand_id
1 'polypeptide(L)'
;MKTASFGAVNRAAAGAAGASSGGKTVMITGVSKGLGRALALELAKRVNNAGTINRNNKIWEVPEEEFDAVIDTNVKGIANVLRHFIPLMLPKKQGIIVNFSSGWGRSGAALVAPYCASKWAVEGLTRSVAKELPDGMAVIALNPGVIHTEMLQSCFGTSASIYQEPDAW
;
A
#
# COMPACT_ATOMS: atom_id res chain seq x y z
N MET A 1 -15.01 -32.66 -60.12
CA MET A 1 -15.13 -31.49 -59.24
C MET A 1 -16.61 -31.23 -59.00
N LYS A 2 -17.10 -31.48 -57.78
CA LYS A 2 -18.53 -31.50 -57.39
C LYS A 2 -18.81 -30.45 -56.30
N THR A 3 -19.78 -29.58 -56.59
CA THR A 3 -20.93 -29.09 -55.78
C THR A 3 -20.86 -28.88 -54.27
N ALA A 4 -21.43 -27.74 -53.83
CA ALA A 4 -21.87 -27.43 -52.47
C ALA A 4 -23.22 -28.08 -52.09
N SER A 5 -23.45 -28.38 -50.80
CA SER A 5 -24.73 -28.24 -50.06
C SER A 5 -24.60 -28.69 -48.58
N PHE A 6 -25.50 -28.13 -47.74
CA PHE A 6 -25.72 -28.24 -46.29
C PHE A 6 -26.21 -29.61 -45.76
N GLY A 7 -26.08 -29.85 -44.44
CA GLY A 7 -26.92 -30.81 -43.69
C GLY A 7 -26.36 -31.27 -42.33
N ALA A 8 -27.10 -31.03 -41.25
CA ALA A 8 -26.72 -31.22 -39.84
C ALA A 8 -26.78 -32.67 -39.34
N VAL A 9 -25.98 -33.01 -38.29
CA VAL A 9 -26.34 -34.01 -37.26
C VAL A 9 -25.78 -33.59 -35.89
N ASN A 10 -26.63 -33.69 -34.88
CA ASN A 10 -26.48 -33.28 -33.49
C ASN A 10 -26.00 -34.47 -32.62
N ARG A 11 -25.08 -34.25 -31.65
CA ARG A 11 -25.07 -34.96 -30.35
C ARG A 11 -24.11 -34.33 -29.32
N ALA A 12 -24.61 -34.24 -28.09
CA ALA A 12 -24.05 -33.54 -26.94
C ALA A 12 -22.91 -34.28 -26.20
N ALA A 13 -22.03 -33.51 -25.56
CA ALA A 13 -21.33 -33.80 -24.30
C ALA A 13 -20.61 -32.49 -23.87
N ALA A 14 -21.13 -31.73 -22.92
CA ALA A 14 -20.82 -31.83 -21.49
C ALA A 14 -19.37 -31.40 -21.14
N GLY A 15 -19.25 -30.26 -20.47
CA GLY A 15 -18.34 -30.06 -19.35
C GLY A 15 -16.87 -29.75 -19.66
N ALA A 16 -16.54 -28.46 -19.69
CA ALA A 16 -15.39 -27.91 -18.98
C ALA A 16 -15.56 -26.40 -18.92
N ALA A 17 -16.30 -25.93 -17.91
CA ALA A 17 -16.19 -24.53 -17.50
C ALA A 17 -14.73 -24.31 -17.09
N GLY A 18 -14.01 -23.53 -17.90
CA GLY A 18 -12.65 -23.13 -17.60
C GLY A 18 -12.64 -22.45 -16.24
N ALA A 19 -11.94 -23.05 -15.28
CA ALA A 19 -11.61 -22.40 -14.04
C ALA A 19 -10.79 -21.15 -14.37
N SER A 20 -11.38 -19.97 -14.26
CA SER A 20 -10.60 -18.75 -14.20
C SER A 20 -9.77 -18.83 -12.93
N SER A 21 -8.45 -18.84 -13.05
CA SER A 21 -7.56 -18.65 -11.91
C SER A 21 -7.81 -17.24 -11.37
N GLY A 22 -8.74 -17.14 -10.42
CA GLY A 22 -9.15 -15.90 -9.79
C GLY A 22 -7.99 -15.26 -9.04
N GLY A 23 -7.21 -14.44 -9.74
CA GLY A 23 -6.08 -13.71 -9.17
C GLY A 23 -6.53 -12.84 -8.01
N LYS A 24 -5.88 -12.98 -6.85
CA LYS A 24 -6.12 -12.12 -5.70
C LYS A 24 -5.66 -10.69 -6.04
N THR A 25 -6.53 -9.70 -5.89
CA THR A 25 -6.15 -8.30 -6.01
C THR A 25 -5.29 -7.89 -4.82
N VAL A 26 -4.04 -7.50 -5.05
CA VAL A 26 -3.18 -6.91 -4.04
C VAL A 26 -3.18 -5.40 -4.24
N MET A 27 -3.62 -4.68 -3.22
CA MET A 27 -3.54 -3.23 -3.15
C MET A 27 -2.41 -2.86 -2.20
N ILE A 28 -1.50 -2.03 -2.67
CA ILE A 28 -0.43 -1.49 -1.84
C ILE A 28 -0.71 -0.01 -1.62
N THR A 29 -0.87 0.40 -0.36
CA THR A 29 -1.11 1.78 0.05
C THR A 29 0.19 2.42 0.54
N GLY A 30 0.52 3.55 -0.06
CA GLY A 30 1.71 4.37 0.18
C GLY A 30 1.48 5.78 -0.38
N VAL A 31 2.37 6.72 -0.08
CA VAL A 31 2.02 8.09 0.32
C VAL A 31 2.89 9.22 -0.27
N SER A 32 2.50 9.91 -1.35
CA SER A 32 3.14 11.20 -1.74
C SER A 32 2.13 12.33 -1.86
N LYS A 33 2.66 13.57 -1.81
CA LYS A 33 1.94 14.83 -1.93
C LYS A 33 1.14 14.89 -3.24
N GLY A 34 -0.14 15.20 -3.13
CA GLY A 34 -0.93 15.79 -4.22
C GLY A 34 -2.02 14.91 -4.85
N LEU A 35 -3.20 15.55 -4.98
CA LEU A 35 -4.37 15.25 -5.80
C LEU A 35 -5.24 14.05 -5.40
N GLY A 36 -6.29 14.41 -4.66
CA GLY A 36 -7.42 13.57 -4.33
C GLY A 36 -8.26 13.12 -5.54
N ARG A 37 -8.97 12.01 -5.28
CA ARG A 37 -10.13 11.44 -5.96
C ARG A 37 -9.98 10.92 -7.40
N ALA A 38 -9.24 11.59 -8.30
CA ALA A 38 -9.09 11.11 -9.68
C ALA A 38 -7.95 10.07 -9.85
N LEU A 39 -6.88 10.22 -9.08
CA LEU A 39 -5.71 9.34 -9.16
C LEU A 39 -5.92 7.99 -8.46
N ALA A 40 -6.87 7.89 -7.54
CA ALA A 40 -7.24 6.64 -6.87
C ALA A 40 -7.68 5.56 -7.88
N LEU A 41 -8.38 5.92 -8.96
CA LEU A 41 -8.81 4.95 -9.97
C LEU A 41 -7.65 4.45 -10.86
N GLU A 42 -6.61 5.27 -11.05
CA GLU A 42 -5.44 4.93 -11.88
C GLU A 42 -4.33 4.23 -11.05
N LEU A 43 -4.17 4.60 -9.77
CA LEU A 43 -3.23 3.97 -8.82
C LEU A 43 -3.69 2.60 -8.33
N ALA A 44 -4.98 2.26 -8.48
CA ALA A 44 -5.45 0.88 -8.32
C ALA A 44 -4.69 -0.12 -9.22
N LYS A 45 -4.08 0.37 -10.31
CA LYS A 45 -3.30 -0.42 -11.27
C LYS A 45 -1.78 -0.32 -11.08
N ARG A 46 -1.27 0.60 -10.23
CA ARG A 46 0.17 0.82 -10.01
C ARG A 46 0.45 1.14 -8.54
N VAL A 47 1.16 0.22 -7.90
CA VAL A 47 1.66 0.25 -6.51
C VAL A 47 2.05 1.68 -6.10
N ASN A 48 1.27 2.27 -5.20
CA ASN A 48 1.45 3.63 -4.72
C ASN A 48 2.40 3.56 -3.51
N ASN A 49 3.66 4.00 -3.65
CA ASN A 49 4.68 3.97 -2.59
C ASN A 49 5.26 5.37 -2.38
N ALA A 50 5.01 5.95 -1.21
CA ALA A 50 5.77 7.11 -0.73
C ALA A 50 5.50 7.32 0.78
N GLY A 51 6.25 8.21 1.41
CA GLY A 51 6.07 8.66 2.80
C GLY A 51 6.96 9.88 3.01
N THR A 52 6.63 10.74 3.97
CA THR A 52 7.47 11.90 4.30
C THR A 52 8.04 11.75 5.70
N ILE A 53 9.26 12.23 5.90
CA ILE A 53 9.91 12.35 7.20
C ILE A 53 10.17 13.82 7.49
N ASN A 54 10.12 14.19 8.76
CA ASN A 54 10.57 15.52 9.19
C ASN A 54 12.10 15.61 9.06
N ARG A 55 12.62 16.82 8.88
CA ARG A 55 14.03 17.13 9.10
C ARG A 55 14.40 16.78 10.53
N ASN A 56 15.61 16.26 10.71
CA ASN A 56 16.12 15.87 12.02
C ASN A 56 16.09 17.06 12.98
N ASN A 57 15.18 17.02 13.95
CA ASN A 57 15.07 18.05 14.96
C ASN A 57 14.42 17.53 16.25
N LYS A 58 14.75 18.15 17.39
CA LYS A 58 14.05 17.85 18.65
C LYS A 58 12.60 18.26 18.52
N ILE A 59 11.67 17.52 19.14
CA ILE A 59 10.23 17.73 18.94
C ILE A 59 9.77 19.14 19.30
N TRP A 60 10.39 19.79 20.28
CA TRP A 60 10.10 21.18 20.67
C TRP A 60 10.68 22.25 19.72
N GLU A 61 11.42 21.82 18.69
CA GLU A 61 11.98 22.68 17.64
C GLU A 61 11.43 22.31 16.25
N VAL A 62 10.58 21.28 16.13
CA VAL A 62 9.89 20.93 14.90
C VAL A 62 8.77 21.94 14.64
N PRO A 63 8.75 22.63 13.48
CA PRO A 63 7.63 23.50 13.11
C PRO A 63 6.32 22.72 13.01
N GLU A 64 5.21 23.35 13.40
CA GLU A 64 3.87 22.75 13.34
C GLU A 64 3.53 22.27 11.93
N GLU A 65 3.84 23.06 10.91
CA GLU A 65 3.54 22.76 9.51
C GLU A 65 4.28 21.51 9.02
N GLU A 66 5.46 21.25 9.58
CA GLU A 66 6.26 20.07 9.25
C GLU A 66 5.70 18.82 9.93
N PHE A 67 5.26 18.94 11.18
CA PHE A 67 4.52 17.89 11.87
C PHE A 67 3.24 17.54 11.12
N ASP A 68 2.45 18.54 10.76
CA ASP A 68 1.20 18.38 10.00
C ASP A 68 1.44 17.72 8.66
N ALA A 69 2.47 18.16 7.91
CA ALA A 69 2.81 17.54 6.64
C ALA A 69 3.12 16.05 6.77
N VAL A 70 3.79 15.62 7.86
CA VAL A 70 4.06 14.20 8.14
C VAL A 70 2.77 13.45 8.43
N ILE A 71 1.88 13.98 9.27
CA ILE A 71 0.62 13.32 9.65
C ILE A 71 -0.37 13.26 8.47
N ASP A 72 -0.55 14.38 7.77
CA ASP A 72 -1.44 14.49 6.61
C ASP A 72 -1.06 13.50 5.53
N THR A 73 0.24 13.39 5.27
CA THR A 73 0.76 12.43 4.33
C THR A 73 0.59 11.03 4.92
N ASN A 74 1.41 10.67 5.92
CA ASN A 74 1.61 9.28 6.32
C ASN A 74 0.38 8.61 6.95
N VAL A 75 -0.51 9.39 7.58
CA VAL A 75 -1.68 8.85 8.29
C VAL A 75 -2.97 9.14 7.54
N LYS A 76 -3.28 10.43 7.29
CA LYS A 76 -4.55 10.81 6.65
C LYS A 76 -4.59 10.33 5.20
N GLY A 77 -3.47 10.30 4.49
CA GLY A 77 -3.35 9.71 3.15
C GLY A 77 -3.82 8.25 3.13
N ILE A 78 -3.28 7.42 4.02
CA ILE A 78 -3.66 5.99 4.12
C ILE A 78 -5.14 5.85 4.50
N ALA A 79 -5.61 6.58 5.51
CA ALA A 79 -7.02 6.52 5.91
C ALA A 79 -7.97 6.88 4.75
N ASN A 80 -7.62 7.89 3.96
CA ASN A 80 -8.39 8.26 2.77
C ASN A 80 -8.38 7.16 1.70
N VAL A 81 -7.23 6.54 1.44
CA VAL A 81 -7.13 5.43 0.49
C VAL A 81 -8.01 4.26 0.94
N LEU A 82 -7.88 3.82 2.19
CA LEU A 82 -8.67 2.73 2.77
C LEU A 82 -10.18 3.01 2.66
N ARG A 83 -10.61 4.22 3.04
CA ARG A 83 -12.02 4.64 3.01
C ARG A 83 -12.65 4.56 1.63
N HIS A 84 -11.90 4.78 0.56
CA HIS A 84 -12.44 4.74 -0.81
C HIS A 84 -12.28 3.37 -1.48
N PHE A 85 -11.22 2.63 -1.17
CA PHE A 85 -10.93 1.36 -1.85
C PHE A 85 -11.56 0.14 -1.20
N ILE A 86 -11.62 0.08 0.14
CA ILE A 86 -12.25 -1.06 0.82
C ILE A 86 -13.68 -1.27 0.31
N PRO A 87 -14.55 -0.23 0.19
CA PRO A 87 -15.90 -0.40 -0.34
C PRO A 87 -15.96 -1.01 -1.75
N LEU A 88 -14.94 -0.77 -2.60
CA LEU A 88 -14.86 -1.34 -3.95
C LEU A 88 -14.42 -2.81 -3.94
N MET A 89 -13.70 -3.24 -2.89
CA MET A 89 -13.24 -4.62 -2.72
C MET A 89 -14.26 -5.50 -2.00
N LEU A 90 -15.09 -4.92 -1.12
CA LEU A 90 -16.09 -5.63 -0.32
C LEU A 90 -17.02 -6.56 -1.13
N PRO A 91 -17.56 -6.17 -2.31
CA PRO A 91 -18.42 -7.07 -3.09
C PRO A 91 -17.73 -8.37 -3.53
N LYS A 92 -16.41 -8.31 -3.75
CA LYS A 92 -15.62 -9.48 -4.15
C LYS A 92 -15.15 -10.33 -2.97
N LYS A 93 -15.16 -9.77 -1.75
CA LYS A 93 -14.62 -10.39 -0.52
C LYS A 93 -13.25 -11.04 -0.74
N GLN A 94 -12.43 -10.42 -1.58
CA GLN A 94 -11.15 -10.97 -1.98
C GLN A 94 -10.16 -9.83 -2.17
N GLY A 95 -9.02 -9.95 -1.50
CA GLY A 95 -7.86 -9.09 -1.75
C GLY A 95 -7.04 -8.81 -0.51
N ILE A 96 -5.83 -8.31 -0.73
CA ILE A 96 -4.88 -8.00 0.35
C ILE A 96 -4.49 -6.53 0.22
N ILE A 97 -4.61 -5.79 1.30
CA ILE A 97 -4.17 -4.41 1.41
C ILE A 97 -2.85 -4.38 2.20
N VAL A 98 -1.84 -3.68 1.69
CA VAL A 98 -0.54 -3.54 2.36
C VAL A 98 -0.29 -2.07 2.64
N ASN A 99 -0.19 -1.69 3.91
CA ASN A 99 0.16 -0.33 4.31
C ASN A 99 1.64 -0.27 4.68
N PHE A 100 2.39 0.70 4.14
CA PHE A 100 3.81 0.86 4.48
C PHE A 100 4.03 1.46 5.87
N SER A 101 4.55 0.63 6.76
CA SER A 101 5.06 0.96 8.09
C SER A 101 6.59 1.21 8.04
N SER A 102 7.27 1.02 9.17
CA SER A 102 8.72 1.09 9.38
C SER A 102 9.07 0.32 10.66
N GLY A 103 10.35 0.02 10.89
CA GLY A 103 10.84 -0.42 12.21
C GLY A 103 10.51 0.60 13.30
N TRP A 104 10.47 1.88 12.93
CA TRP A 104 10.03 2.99 13.77
C TRP A 104 8.50 3.10 13.94
N GLY A 105 7.72 2.17 13.37
CA GLY A 105 6.32 1.95 13.73
C GLY A 105 6.13 1.09 14.98
N ARG A 106 7.23 0.54 15.53
CA ARG A 106 7.25 -0.34 16.71
C ARG A 106 8.38 0.01 17.70
N SER A 107 9.14 1.04 17.38
CA SER A 107 10.23 1.59 18.19
C SER A 107 10.26 3.11 17.98
N GLY A 108 11.12 3.83 18.70
CA GLY A 108 11.31 5.26 18.53
C GLY A 108 12.76 5.59 18.19
N ALA A 109 12.97 6.74 17.55
CA ALA A 109 14.28 7.31 17.30
C ALA A 109 14.28 8.82 17.59
N ALA A 110 15.40 9.31 18.12
CA ALA A 110 15.57 10.74 18.36
C ALA A 110 15.56 11.52 17.03
N LEU A 111 15.16 12.79 17.10
CA LEU A 111 15.13 13.74 15.98
C LEU A 111 14.07 13.49 14.89
N VAL A 112 13.39 12.35 14.91
CA VAL A 112 12.38 11.95 13.92
C VAL A 112 11.05 11.56 14.57
N ALA A 113 10.72 12.22 15.68
CA ALA A 113 9.53 11.91 16.49
C ALA A 113 8.20 11.98 15.71
N PRO A 114 7.93 13.01 14.86
CA PRO A 114 6.73 13.05 14.03
C PRO A 114 6.59 11.83 13.12
N TYR A 115 7.69 11.41 12.49
CA TYR A 115 7.70 10.23 11.63
C TYR A 115 7.41 8.95 12.41
N CYS A 116 8.09 8.75 13.55
CA CYS A 116 7.85 7.58 14.41
C CYS A 116 6.38 7.53 14.83
N ALA A 117 5.82 8.65 15.32
CA ALA A 117 4.42 8.75 15.69
C ALA A 117 3.49 8.37 14.53
N SER A 118 3.77 8.86 13.31
CA SER A 118 2.99 8.51 12.13
C SER A 118 3.01 7.01 11.82
N LYS A 119 4.16 6.34 11.96
CA LYS A 119 4.29 4.90 11.66
C LYS A 119 3.65 4.03 12.73
N TRP A 120 3.67 4.46 13.99
CA TRP A 120 2.85 3.84 15.04
C TRP A 120 1.36 3.96 14.75
N ALA A 121 0.91 5.12 14.25
CA ALA A 121 -0.47 5.32 13.85
C ALA A 121 -0.88 4.41 12.67
N VAL A 122 -0.01 4.23 11.67
CA VAL A 122 -0.23 3.29 10.56
C VAL A 122 -0.41 1.86 11.08
N GLU A 123 0.47 1.41 11.97
CA GLU A 123 0.40 0.07 12.58
C GLU A 123 -0.90 -0.15 13.36
N GLY A 124 -1.32 0.84 14.15
CA GLY A 124 -2.59 0.83 14.88
C GLY A 124 -3.79 0.79 13.93
N LEU A 125 -3.82 1.69 12.94
CA LEU A 125 -4.88 1.77 11.93
C LEU A 125 -5.03 0.45 11.17
N THR A 126 -3.93 -0.12 10.69
CA THR A 126 -3.93 -1.41 9.98
C THR A 126 -4.51 -2.52 10.86
N ARG A 127 -4.08 -2.63 12.12
CA ARG A 127 -4.59 -3.66 13.03
C ARG A 127 -6.08 -3.49 13.32
N SER A 128 -6.56 -2.26 13.46
CA SER A 128 -7.99 -1.99 13.65
C SER A 128 -8.79 -2.39 12.41
N VAL A 129 -8.39 -1.94 11.23
CA VAL A 129 -9.09 -2.26 9.97
C VAL A 129 -9.06 -3.76 9.68
N ALA A 130 -7.97 -4.47 10.00
CA ALA A 130 -7.91 -5.92 9.85
C ALA A 130 -9.02 -6.66 10.61
N LYS A 131 -9.51 -6.11 11.73
CA LYS A 131 -10.62 -6.67 12.50
C LYS A 131 -11.99 -6.35 11.91
N GLU A 132 -12.08 -5.37 11.01
CA GLU A 132 -13.31 -4.92 10.37
C GLU A 132 -13.56 -5.63 9.03
N LEU A 133 -12.51 -6.18 8.41
CA LEU A 133 -12.60 -6.83 7.10
C LEU A 133 -13.29 -8.19 7.17
N PRO A 134 -14.09 -8.56 6.15
CA PRO A 134 -14.69 -9.89 6.06
C PRO A 134 -13.63 -10.94 5.67
N ASP A 135 -13.98 -12.21 5.90
CA ASP A 135 -13.18 -13.34 5.43
C ASP A 135 -12.89 -13.24 3.92
N GLY A 136 -11.67 -13.64 3.55
CA GLY A 136 -11.16 -13.55 2.17
C GLY A 136 -10.46 -12.22 1.84
N MET A 137 -10.59 -11.22 2.71
CA MET A 137 -9.79 -9.99 2.66
C MET A 137 -8.78 -9.93 3.80
N ALA A 138 -7.69 -9.20 3.60
CA ALA A 138 -6.71 -8.91 4.64
C ALA A 138 -6.14 -7.51 4.48
N VAL A 139 -5.70 -6.91 5.58
CA VAL A 139 -4.83 -5.72 5.56
C VAL A 139 -3.64 -5.96 6.48
N ILE A 140 -2.44 -5.65 6.01
CA ILE A 140 -1.19 -5.85 6.75
C ILE A 140 -0.33 -4.59 6.73
N ALA A 141 0.42 -4.38 7.81
CA ALA A 141 1.43 -3.33 7.87
C ALA A 141 2.78 -3.96 7.49
N LEU A 142 3.42 -3.41 6.46
CA LEU A 142 4.72 -3.88 5.99
C LEU A 142 5.82 -2.93 6.44
N ASN A 143 6.80 -3.45 7.17
CA ASN A 143 8.06 -2.76 7.38
C ASN A 143 9.05 -3.23 6.30
N PRO A 144 9.53 -2.36 5.40
CA PRO A 144 10.49 -2.75 4.38
C PRO A 144 11.90 -3.01 4.94
N GLY A 145 12.17 -2.62 6.19
CA GLY A 145 13.51 -2.66 6.77
C GLY A 145 14.30 -1.38 6.48
N VAL A 146 15.61 -1.46 6.65
CA VAL A 146 16.52 -0.32 6.43
C VAL A 146 17.08 -0.43 5.01
N ILE A 147 16.65 0.48 4.13
CA ILE A 147 17.02 0.50 2.70
C ILE A 147 17.70 1.83 2.42
N HIS A 148 18.82 1.79 1.69
CA HIS A 148 19.56 2.98 1.29
C HIS A 148 18.70 3.81 0.33
N THR A 149 18.08 4.85 0.88
CA THR A 149 17.24 5.80 0.15
C THR A 149 17.67 7.20 0.55
N GLU A 150 17.26 8.22 -0.22
CA GLU A 150 17.48 9.62 0.18
C GLU A 150 16.90 9.94 1.57
N MET A 151 15.77 9.31 1.92
CA MET A 151 15.17 9.41 3.26
C MET A 151 16.08 8.82 4.34
N LEU A 152 16.72 7.68 4.08
CA LEU A 152 17.66 7.09 5.02
C LEU A 152 18.93 7.93 5.13
N GLN A 153 19.42 8.45 4.00
CA GLN A 153 20.57 9.34 3.94
C GLN A 153 20.35 10.61 4.77
N SER A 154 19.16 11.20 4.75
CA SER A 154 18.85 12.37 5.57
C SER A 154 18.84 12.07 7.07
N CYS A 155 18.54 10.83 7.45
CA CYS A 155 18.50 10.38 8.84
C CYS A 155 19.88 9.98 9.38
N PHE A 156 20.63 9.19 8.60
CA PHE A 156 21.86 8.51 9.03
C PHE A 156 23.15 9.10 8.41
N GLY A 157 23.03 10.09 7.52
CA GLY A 157 24.18 10.65 6.81
C GLY A 157 24.94 9.58 6.02
N THR A 158 26.28 9.66 6.02
CA THR A 158 27.14 8.71 5.31
C THR A 158 26.99 7.26 5.75
N SER A 159 26.46 7.01 6.95
CA SER A 159 26.23 5.64 7.43
C SER A 159 25.08 4.94 6.71
N ALA A 160 24.28 5.63 5.91
CA ALA A 160 23.21 5.02 5.13
C ALA A 160 23.73 4.06 4.03
N SER A 161 24.96 4.24 3.55
CA SER A 161 25.55 3.44 2.46
C SER A 161 25.93 2.00 2.85
N ILE A 162 25.85 1.65 4.13
CA ILE A 162 26.09 0.28 4.59
C ILE A 162 24.87 -0.63 4.37
N TYR A 163 23.72 -0.04 4.05
CA TYR A 163 22.46 -0.76 3.83
C TYR A 163 22.23 -1.03 2.35
N GLN A 164 21.43 -2.06 2.06
CA GLN A 164 21.16 -2.45 0.68
C GLN A 164 20.39 -1.38 -0.10
N GLU A 165 20.71 -1.27 -1.39
CA GLU A 165 20.02 -0.38 -2.33
C GLU A 165 18.61 -0.88 -2.66
N PRO A 166 17.70 0.00 -3.12
CA PRO A 166 16.32 -0.39 -3.43
C PRO A 166 16.21 -1.46 -4.51
N ASP A 167 17.13 -1.50 -5.48
CA ASP A 167 17.14 -2.49 -6.56
C ASP A 167 17.51 -3.90 -6.07
N ALA A 168 18.04 -4.02 -4.85
CA ALA A 168 18.41 -5.28 -4.21
C ALA A 168 17.40 -5.76 -3.14
N TRP A 169 16.28 -5.03 -2.94
CA TRP A 169 15.22 -5.33 -1.97
C TRP A 169 14.01 -6.02 -2.61
#